data_AF-A0A2D0L1V7-F1
#
_entry.id   AF-A0A2D0L1V7-F1
#
_cell.length_a   1.000
_cell.length_b   1.000
_cell.length_c   1.000
_cell.angle_alpha   90.00
_cell.angle_beta   90.00
_cell.angle_gamma   90.00
#
_symmetry.space_group_name_H-M   'P 1'
#
loop_
_entity.id
_entity.type
_entity.pdbx_description
1 polymer ?
#
loop_
_entity_poly.entity_id
_entity_poly.type
_entity_poly.pdbx_seq_one_letter_code
_entity_poly.pdbx_strand_id
1 'polypeptide(L)'
;MDDYTKITTKFCQPHINMMADNSSCNDVILKLPKSEFNKFQSSMVSNSPPLGEFNMNILGAGLGLVLVFYVLGYGLGRMIKMVNL
;
A
#
# COMPACT_ATOMS: atom_id res chain seq x y z
N MET A 1 20.60 -30.11 -7.71
CA MET A 1 21.27 -28.80 -7.61
C MET A 1 20.35 -27.97 -6.73
N ASP A 2 20.63 -27.94 -5.42
CA ASP A 2 19.66 -27.45 -4.44
C ASP A 2 19.54 -25.94 -4.54
N ASP A 3 18.36 -25.46 -4.94
CA ASP A 3 18.11 -24.07 -5.23
C ASP A 3 17.58 -23.37 -3.97
N TYR A 4 18.50 -22.83 -3.17
CA TYR A 4 18.21 -22.19 -1.89
C TYR A 4 18.51 -20.69 -1.94
N THR A 5 17.65 -19.89 -1.31
CA THR A 5 17.87 -18.45 -1.10
C THR A 5 18.55 -18.25 0.25
N LYS A 6 19.68 -17.54 0.25
CA LYS A 6 20.41 -17.18 1.48
C LYS A 6 19.82 -15.88 2.03
N ILE A 7 19.30 -15.92 3.25
CA ILE A 7 18.84 -14.74 3.99
C ILE A 7 19.79 -14.55 5.18
N THR A 8 20.41 -13.37 5.28
CA THR A 8 21.27 -13.03 6.42
C THR A 8 20.42 -12.26 7.42
N THR A 9 20.29 -12.77 8.63
CA THR A 9 19.54 -12.12 9.70
C THR A 9 20.37 -12.07 10.97
N LYS A 10 20.10 -11.11 11.84
CA LYS A 10 20.72 -11.04 13.16
C LYS A 10 19.83 -11.75 14.16
N PHE A 11 20.34 -12.81 14.78
CA PHE A 11 19.67 -13.48 15.88
C PHE A 11 20.21 -12.94 17.20
N CYS A 12 19.35 -12.24 17.92
CA CYS A 12 19.64 -11.75 19.26
C CYS A 12 18.85 -12.63 20.24
N GLN A 13 19.55 -13.37 21.10
CA GLN A 13 18.90 -14.26 22.06
C GLN A 13 18.23 -13.43 23.17
N PRO A 14 16.94 -13.65 23.49
CA PRO A 14 16.31 -12.94 24.61
C PRO A 14 16.94 -13.44 25.91
N HIS A 15 17.57 -12.54 26.67
CA HIS A 15 18.20 -12.83 27.96
C HIS A 15 17.15 -13.28 28.99
N ILE A 16 16.91 -14.59 29.10
CA ILE A 16 16.36 -15.21 30.30
C ILE A 16 17.54 -15.63 31.18
N ASN A 17 17.94 -14.72 32.06
CA ASN A 17 18.83 -14.96 33.19
C ASN A 17 20.27 -15.33 32.83
N MET A 18 21.09 -14.34 32.50
CA MET A 18 22.45 -14.18 33.06
C MET A 18 23.11 -12.95 32.45
N MET A 19 23.90 -12.29 33.29
CA MET A 19 24.81 -11.20 32.94
C MET A 19 25.70 -11.62 31.76
N ALA A 20 25.32 -11.24 30.55
CA ALA A 20 26.15 -11.34 29.37
C ALA A 20 25.82 -10.13 28.50
N ASP A 21 26.86 -9.55 27.89
CA ASP A 21 26.82 -8.29 27.18
C ASP A 21 25.60 -8.13 26.27
N ASN A 22 24.94 -6.97 26.37
CA ASN A 22 23.79 -6.53 25.57
C ASN A 22 24.07 -6.42 24.05
N SER A 23 25.16 -7.01 23.54
CA SER A 23 25.66 -6.83 22.18
C SER A 23 25.87 -8.12 21.39
N SER A 24 25.63 -9.32 21.94
CA SER A 24 25.87 -10.57 21.20
C SER A 24 24.71 -10.94 20.25
N CYS A 25 24.41 -10.06 19.29
CA CYS A 25 23.60 -10.45 18.15
C CYS A 25 24.51 -11.17 17.15
N ASN A 26 24.28 -12.47 16.96
CA ASN A 26 25.05 -13.25 16.00
C ASN A 26 24.42 -13.11 14.61
N ASP A 27 25.26 -12.92 13.59
CA ASP A 27 24.85 -13.00 12.20
C ASP A 27 24.56 -14.47 11.85
N VAL A 28 23.31 -14.77 11.49
CA VAL A 28 22.84 -16.10 11.12
C VAL A 28 22.44 -16.09 9.65
N ILE A 29 22.92 -17.09 8.91
CA ILE A 29 22.58 -17.28 7.50
C ILE A 29 21.52 -18.39 7.42
N LEU A 30 20.27 -17.99 7.22
CA LEU A 30 19.17 -18.91 6.97
C LEU A 30 19.17 -19.27 5.48
N LYS A 31 19.27 -20.57 5.18
CA LYS A 31 19.11 -21.11 3.83
C LYS A 31 17.69 -21.62 3.70
N LEU A 32 16.83 -20.87 3.03
CA LEU A 32 15.46 -21.31 2.78
C LEU A 32 15.33 -21.92 1.38
N PRO A 33 14.59 -23.02 1.22
CA PRO A 33 14.28 -23.56 -0.08
C PRO A 33 13.38 -22.58 -0.85
N LYS A 34 13.66 -22.36 -2.14
CA LYS A 34 12.89 -21.41 -2.97
C LYS A 34 11.38 -21.71 -3.01
N SER A 35 11.00 -22.98 -2.87
CA SER A 35 9.60 -23.41 -2.81
C SER A 35 8.82 -22.79 -1.65
N GLU A 36 9.47 -22.49 -0.53
CA GLU A 36 8.85 -21.83 0.62
C GLU A 36 8.88 -20.30 0.48
N PHE A 37 9.94 -19.74 -0.10
CA PHE A 37 10.04 -18.30 -0.36
C PHE A 37 8.90 -17.80 -1.27
N ASN A 38 8.53 -18.58 -2.29
CA ASN A 38 7.40 -18.24 -3.19
C ASN A 38 6.06 -18.18 -2.43
N LYS A 39 5.88 -18.99 -1.37
CA LYS A 39 4.68 -18.94 -0.52
C LYS A 39 4.63 -17.67 0.32
N PHE A 40 5.77 -17.22 0.86
CA PHE A 40 5.86 -15.95 1.58
C PHE A 40 5.58 -14.75 0.68
N GLN A 41 6.14 -14.73 -0.53
CA GLN A 41 5.86 -13.67 -1.51
C GLN A 41 4.36 -13.61 -1.87
N SER A 42 3.74 -14.77 -2.06
CA SER A 42 2.31 -14.86 -2.38
C SER A 42 1.42 -14.38 -1.22
N SER A 43 1.81 -14.66 0.04
CA SER A 43 1.09 -14.19 1.22
C SER A 43 1.20 -12.67 1.43
N MET A 44 2.33 -12.06 1.09
CA MET A 44 2.51 -10.60 1.19
C MET A 44 1.72 -9.85 0.11
N VAL A 45 1.64 -10.41 -1.10
CA VAL A 45 0.84 -9.86 -2.21
C VAL A 45 -0.67 -9.99 -1.96
N SER A 46 -1.11 -11.06 -1.27
CA SER A 46 -2.53 -11.30 -0.99
C SER A 46 -3.15 -10.28 -0.01
N ASN A 47 -2.37 -9.72 0.92
CA ASN A 47 -2.88 -8.86 1.99
C ASN A 47 -3.06 -7.39 1.58
N SER A 48 -2.65 -7.03 0.37
CA SER A 48 -2.93 -5.75 -0.26
C SER A 48 -3.52 -6.06 -1.64
N PRO A 49 -4.84 -6.32 -1.75
CA PRO A 49 -5.43 -6.47 -3.08
C PRO A 49 -5.05 -5.21 -3.86
N PRO A 50 -4.43 -5.34 -5.05
CA PRO A 50 -4.17 -4.19 -5.88
C PRO A 50 -5.53 -3.62 -6.23
N LEU A 51 -5.94 -2.58 -5.50
CA LEU A 51 -6.99 -1.69 -5.92
C LEU A 51 -6.53 -1.24 -7.31
N GLY A 52 -7.15 -1.81 -8.35
CA GLY A 52 -6.70 -1.66 -9.73
C GLY A 52 -6.43 -0.20 -10.05
N GLU A 53 -5.54 0.06 -11.01
CA GLU A 53 -5.03 1.41 -11.30
C GLU A 53 -6.13 2.46 -11.25
N PHE A 54 -6.06 3.31 -10.22
CA PHE A 54 -7.06 4.32 -10.00
C PHE A 54 -7.00 5.33 -11.14
N ASN A 55 -8.01 5.31 -12.01
CA ASN A 55 -8.04 6.15 -13.18
C ASN A 55 -8.42 7.59 -12.79
N MET A 56 -7.41 8.44 -12.55
CA MET A 56 -7.59 9.85 -12.19
C MET A 56 -8.45 10.61 -13.21
N ASN A 57 -8.47 10.17 -14.48
CA ASN A 57 -9.29 10.77 -15.51
C ASN A 57 -10.79 10.57 -15.25
N ILE A 58 -11.19 9.43 -14.68
CA ILE A 58 -12.61 9.14 -14.38
C ILE A 58 -13.11 9.96 -13.20
N LEU A 59 -12.26 10.15 -12.18
CA LEU A 59 -12.57 11.01 -11.04
C LEU A 59 -12.58 12.49 -11.46
N GLY A 60 -11.63 12.90 -12.31
CA GLY A 60 -11.60 14.24 -12.89
C GLY A 60 -12.83 14.54 -13.77
N ALA A 61 -13.24 13.61 -14.62
CA ALA A 61 -14.44 13.73 -15.44
C ALA A 61 -15.71 13.81 -14.59
N GLY A 62 -15.82 12.98 -13.54
CA GLY A 62 -16.94 13.00 -12.61
C GLY A 62 -17.07 14.33 -11.85
N LEU A 63 -15.97 14.80 -11.25
CA LEU A 63 -15.96 16.09 -10.54
C LEU A 63 -16.19 17.27 -11.48
N GLY A 64 -15.61 17.24 -12.68
CA GLY A 64 -15.80 18.28 -13.69
C GLY A 64 -17.26 18.40 -14.15
N LEU A 65 -17.92 17.27 -14.38
CA LEU A 65 -19.33 17.25 -14.78
C LEU A 65 -20.24 17.86 -13.71
N VAL A 66 -20.04 17.50 -12.43
CA VAL A 66 -20.81 18.07 -11.31
C VAL A 66 -20.63 19.60 -11.23
N LEU A 67 -19.40 20.08 -11.40
CA LEU A 67 -19.10 21.53 -11.37
C LEU A 67 -19.76 22.27 -12.54
N VAL A 68 -19.76 21.70 -13.74
CA VAL A 68 -20.43 22.30 -14.91
C VAL A 68 -21.93 22.46 -14.65
N PHE A 69 -22.60 21.42 -14.15
CA PHE A 69 -24.01 21.51 -13.81
C PHE A 69 -24.30 22.51 -12.69
N TYR A 70 -23.42 22.60 -11.69
CA TYR A 70 -23.54 23.59 -10.61
C TYR A 70 -23.48 25.03 -11.15
N VAL A 71 -22.49 25.34 -12.00
CA VAL A 71 -22.33 26.67 -12.59
C VAL A 71 -23.49 27.02 -13.50
N LEU A 72 -23.95 26.08 -14.33
CA LEU A 72 -25.10 26.29 -15.21
C LEU A 72 -26.39 26.53 -14.39
N GLY A 73 -26.67 25.69 -13.39
CA GLY A 73 -27.84 25.85 -12.52
C GLY A 73 -27.81 27.16 -11.74
N TYR A 74 -26.66 27.53 -11.18
CA TYR A 74 -26.48 28.80 -10.49
C TYR A 74 -26.63 29.99 -11.43
N GLY A 75 -26.01 29.94 -12.61
CA GLY A 75 -26.07 31.00 -13.63
C GLY A 75 -27.49 31.20 -14.15
N LEU A 76 -28.19 30.13 -14.52
CA LEU A 76 -29.58 30.17 -14.97
C LEU A 76 -30.50 30.70 -13.86
N GLY A 77 -30.30 30.25 -12.61
CA GLY A 77 -31.07 30.75 -11.46
C GLY A 77 -30.87 32.25 -11.21
N ARG A 78 -29.65 32.77 -11.42
CA ARG A 78 -29.34 34.20 -11.29
C ARG A 78 -29.95 35.03 -12.42
N MET A 79 -29.99 34.50 -13.64
CA MET A 79 -30.65 35.15 -14.77
C MET A 79 -32.16 35.24 -14.56
N ILE A 80 -32.81 34.13 -14.18
CA ILE A 80 -34.25 34.11 -13.91
C ILE A 80 -34.62 35.09 -12.78
N LYS A 81 -33.77 35.20 -11.76
CA LYS A 81 -33.96 36.16 -10.67
C LYS A 81 -33.88 37.63 -11.12
N MET A 82 -33.11 37.96 -12.15
CA MET A 82 -33.05 39.33 -12.70
C MET A 82 -34.24 39.67 -13.59
N VAL A 83 -34.82 38.70 -14.29
CA VAL A 83 -35.92 38.93 -15.24
C VAL A 83 -37.30 38.92 -14.56
N ASN A 84 -37.42 38.29 -13.39
CA ASN A 84 -38.66 38.26 -12.59
C ASN A 84 -38.72 39.35 -11.50
N LEU A 85 -38.07 40.50 -11.73
CA LEU A 85 -38.12 41.69 -10.89
C LEU A 85 -38.69 42.87 -11.69
#